data_AF-A0A8H4VEQ8-F1
#
_entry.id   AF-A0A8H4VEQ8-F1
#
_cell.length_a   1.000
_cell.length_b   1.000
_cell.length_c   1.000
_cell.angle_alpha   90.00
_cell.angle_beta   90.00
_cell.angle_gamma   90.00
#
_symmetry.space_group_name_H-M   'P 1'
#
loop_
_entity.id
_entity.type
_entity.pdbx_description
1 polymer ?
#
loop_
_entity_poly.entity_id
_entity_poly.type
_entity_poly.pdbx_seq_one_letter_code
_entity_poly.pdbx_strand_id
1 'polypeptide(L)'
;MRSAPEDGQRFMYIVSTLAVSSVFNVGIYGSFPVGHRCTHRGSYELIPILPGRLNIVAHTNAEAAIVGWARSWQSATRRRPANELVVHIYALSLAPEDRIWTRRDDDTIVFSSYISPCRARAWRSSNIHYYGILPTVANYEVYTDPVVARTALRQPEPPLIESERRLERELQQIVCQEMPTQENLFQGVWDVLRPFMGMPIDILRQHFPHLDQASLLILSQGGCFPFRHQRLRKRSIDESLTEVPQVNATACEVLAVSIAGKVTALSPEVASKLREPVVDPLEEPEKCTRFNSLRVRIELGYHNIYFAEGAGTNDDIFITVGRQTIKLLRSPGYSAVANKAVDLMVAFGSETISVDQFNHFHLFPRRPETMPTGGDPFNLKSLIFSARCIEEPHREAIITKFDNINRDIYPLRWPSYLSARISVTDWHYSPYDVKTNTLAVSLPGRPSACIYLKALRVRLTLDGLWQSWFSAGTSDNVYLSVGMENRPSVGVLPLAKSPAAGSVFEADFNLETFFDQKTVPVSAILSYVNVYATPGMGLNANYTDGWQIKSIIFDGRCADNNRAVRANIVFPEGKWVERQAGKEWGLVYSHDKIGLERWIRLDW
;
A
#
# COMPACT_ATOMS: atom_id res chain seq x y z
N MET A 1 24.71 -7.66 -22.88
CA MET A 1 24.89 -8.13 -21.50
C MET A 1 24.64 -6.91 -20.63
N ARG A 2 23.49 -6.80 -19.96
CA ARG A 2 23.30 -5.71 -18.98
C ARG A 2 24.24 -6.02 -17.82
N SER A 3 25.16 -5.11 -17.51
CA SER A 3 26.05 -5.21 -16.35
C SER A 3 25.20 -5.36 -15.08
N ALA A 4 25.72 -6.09 -14.09
CA ALA A 4 25.11 -6.09 -12.77
C ALA A 4 25.04 -4.63 -12.27
N PRO A 5 23.93 -4.22 -11.63
CA PRO A 5 23.76 -2.84 -11.17
C PRO A 5 24.91 -2.44 -10.25
N GLU A 6 25.54 -1.29 -10.53
CA GLU A 6 26.69 -0.76 -9.78
C GLU A 6 26.34 -0.38 -8.33
N ASP A 7 25.04 -0.24 -8.01
CA ASP A 7 24.53 0.09 -6.68
C ASP A 7 24.31 -1.13 -5.77
N GLY A 8 25.36 -1.90 -5.49
CA GLY A 8 25.50 -2.74 -4.27
C GLY A 8 24.44 -3.80 -3.91
N GLN A 9 23.28 -3.85 -4.56
CA GLN A 9 22.21 -4.83 -4.35
C GLN A 9 22.56 -6.10 -5.13
N ARG A 10 23.13 -7.06 -4.40
CA ARG A 10 23.42 -8.39 -4.94
C ARG A 10 22.11 -9.17 -5.03
N PHE A 11 21.54 -9.22 -6.24
CA PHE A 11 20.45 -10.13 -6.54
C PHE A 11 20.93 -11.59 -6.52
N MET A 12 20.02 -12.48 -6.12
CA MET A 12 20.24 -13.91 -6.07
C MET A 12 19.24 -14.63 -6.96
N TYR A 13 19.68 -15.59 -7.75
CA TYR A 13 18.87 -16.26 -8.76
C TYR A 13 18.44 -17.64 -8.28
N ILE A 14 17.16 -17.95 -8.49
CA ILE A 14 16.57 -19.28 -8.28
C ILE A 14 15.83 -19.67 -9.56
N VAL A 15 15.94 -20.94 -9.93
CA VAL A 15 15.15 -21.53 -11.01
C VAL A 15 14.09 -22.43 -10.42
N SER A 16 12.85 -22.30 -10.93
CA SER A 16 11.74 -23.13 -10.47
C SER A 16 10.76 -23.53 -11.56
N THR A 17 10.15 -24.70 -11.37
CA THR A 17 9.01 -25.18 -12.18
C THR A 17 7.67 -24.71 -11.62
N LEU A 18 7.65 -23.93 -10.53
CA LEU A 18 6.39 -23.41 -9.98
C LEU A 18 5.90 -22.24 -10.83
N ALA A 19 4.59 -22.18 -11.04
CA ALA A 19 3.99 -21.05 -11.73
C ALA A 19 4.27 -19.74 -10.97
N VAL A 20 4.52 -18.68 -11.73
CA VAL A 20 4.74 -17.32 -11.23
C VAL A 20 3.69 -16.90 -10.19
N SER A 21 2.41 -17.16 -10.46
CA SER A 21 1.31 -16.88 -9.53
C SER A 21 1.45 -17.60 -8.17
N SER A 22 1.92 -18.85 -8.17
CA SER A 22 2.13 -19.61 -6.93
C SER A 22 3.27 -19.03 -6.11
N VAL A 23 4.35 -18.62 -6.78
CA VAL A 23 5.52 -17.99 -6.17
C VAL A 23 5.16 -16.64 -5.55
N PHE A 24 4.36 -15.81 -6.24
CA PHE A 24 3.97 -14.49 -5.72
C PHE A 24 2.86 -14.53 -4.67
N ASN A 25 2.02 -15.58 -4.65
CA ASN A 25 0.97 -15.70 -3.63
C ASN A 25 1.49 -16.27 -2.30
N VAL A 26 2.40 -17.26 -2.37
CA VAL A 26 2.82 -18.03 -1.20
C VAL A 26 4.25 -17.66 -0.78
N GLY A 27 5.02 -17.05 -1.68
CA GLY A 27 6.47 -16.90 -1.53
C GLY A 27 7.20 -18.20 -1.87
N ILE A 28 8.53 -18.17 -1.78
CA ILE A 28 9.38 -19.34 -1.95
C ILE A 28 9.85 -19.81 -0.56
N TYR A 29 9.38 -20.97 -0.12
CA TYR A 29 9.85 -21.59 1.13
C TYR A 29 11.28 -22.08 0.99
N GLY A 30 12.21 -21.56 1.78
CA GLY A 30 13.63 -21.95 1.65
C GLY A 30 13.97 -23.37 2.12
N SER A 31 13.04 -24.14 2.70
CA SER A 31 13.28 -25.55 3.06
C SER A 31 12.04 -26.45 3.02
N PHE A 32 12.24 -27.70 2.62
CA PHE A 32 11.20 -28.72 2.49
C PHE A 32 11.62 -30.03 3.17
N PRO A 33 10.69 -30.80 3.77
CA PRO A 33 10.94 -32.19 4.15
C PRO A 33 11.36 -33.05 2.94
N VAL A 34 12.20 -34.08 3.14
CA VAL A 34 12.69 -34.96 2.05
C VAL A 34 11.54 -35.58 1.22
N GLY A 35 10.38 -35.84 1.84
CA GLY A 35 9.18 -36.36 1.17
C GLY A 35 8.22 -35.32 0.58
N HIS A 36 8.58 -34.04 0.54
CA HIS A 36 7.68 -32.98 0.08
C HIS A 36 7.46 -33.03 -1.44
N ARG A 37 6.30 -32.59 -1.94
CA ARG A 37 6.03 -32.64 -3.38
C ARG A 37 7.02 -31.82 -4.23
N CYS A 38 7.52 -30.70 -3.70
CA CYS A 38 8.54 -29.88 -4.40
C CYS A 38 9.89 -30.60 -4.53
N THR A 39 10.26 -31.45 -3.57
CA THR A 39 11.51 -32.22 -3.62
C THR A 39 11.40 -33.33 -4.66
N HIS A 40 10.29 -34.06 -4.66
CA HIS A 40 10.02 -35.11 -5.62
C HIS A 40 9.86 -34.61 -7.06
N ARG A 41 9.39 -33.38 -7.26
CA ARG A 41 9.19 -32.76 -8.57
C ARG A 41 10.44 -32.10 -9.15
N GLY A 42 11.55 -32.02 -8.40
CA GLY A 42 12.72 -31.25 -8.85
C GLY A 42 12.39 -29.76 -9.07
N SER A 43 11.47 -29.20 -8.27
CA SER A 43 10.97 -27.83 -8.50
C SER A 43 11.99 -26.74 -8.17
N TYR A 44 13.11 -27.09 -7.55
CA TYR A 44 14.20 -26.20 -7.16
C TYR A 44 15.51 -26.98 -7.15
N GLU A 45 16.63 -26.27 -7.15
CA GLU A 45 17.88 -26.85 -6.67
C GLU A 45 17.82 -27.01 -5.15
N LEU A 46 18.16 -28.21 -4.68
CA LEU A 46 17.94 -28.61 -3.30
C LEU A 46 19.18 -29.30 -2.71
N ILE A 47 19.58 -28.86 -1.50
CA ILE A 47 20.70 -29.48 -0.76
C ILE A 47 20.29 -29.92 0.65
N PRO A 48 20.75 -31.11 1.12
CA PRO A 48 20.47 -31.58 2.47
C PRO A 48 21.38 -30.88 3.48
N ILE A 49 20.90 -29.79 4.09
CA ILE A 49 21.63 -29.07 5.16
C ILE A 49 21.19 -29.54 6.54
N LEU A 50 19.88 -29.79 6.72
CA LEU A 50 19.34 -30.26 7.99
C LEU A 50 18.89 -31.72 7.87
N PRO A 51 19.09 -32.54 8.91
CA PRO A 51 18.55 -33.89 8.95
C PRO A 51 17.06 -33.91 8.61
N GLY A 52 16.69 -34.70 7.60
CA GLY A 52 15.29 -34.85 7.15
C GLY A 52 14.73 -33.69 6.32
N ARG A 53 15.53 -32.66 5.97
CA ARG A 53 15.08 -31.54 5.13
C ARG A 53 16.08 -31.18 4.03
N LEU A 54 15.53 -30.74 2.89
CA LEU A 54 16.26 -30.18 1.77
C LEU A 54 16.01 -28.68 1.69
N ASN A 55 17.04 -27.90 1.42
CA ASN A 55 16.97 -26.43 1.38
C ASN A 55 17.16 -25.93 -0.03
N ILE A 56 16.44 -24.88 -0.41
CA ILE A 56 16.57 -24.25 -1.71
C ILE A 56 17.90 -23.50 -1.78
N VAL A 57 18.59 -23.68 -2.89
CA VAL A 57 19.83 -22.97 -3.23
C VAL A 57 19.51 -21.77 -4.12
N ALA A 58 20.06 -20.61 -3.78
CA ALA A 58 20.10 -19.43 -4.64
C ALA A 58 21.54 -19.10 -5.04
N HIS A 59 21.74 -18.56 -6.24
CA HIS A 59 23.07 -18.27 -6.83
C HIS A 59 23.26 -16.80 -7.16
N THR A 60 24.48 -16.29 -7.07
CA THR A 60 24.82 -14.91 -7.47
C THR A 60 24.77 -14.69 -8.99
N ASN A 61 24.69 -15.76 -9.77
CA ASN A 61 24.66 -15.76 -11.23
C ASN A 61 23.49 -16.64 -11.74
N ALA A 62 22.69 -16.10 -12.67
CA ALA A 62 21.57 -16.82 -13.28
C ALA A 62 22.03 -18.09 -14.04
N GLU A 63 23.20 -18.06 -14.69
CA GLU A 63 23.78 -19.23 -15.37
C GLU A 63 24.03 -20.37 -14.37
N ALA A 64 24.62 -20.05 -13.22
CA ALA A 64 24.88 -21.03 -12.15
C ALA A 64 23.57 -21.57 -11.55
N ALA A 65 22.55 -20.73 -11.39
CA ALA A 65 21.23 -21.16 -10.94
C ALA A 65 20.56 -22.15 -11.90
N ILE A 66 20.68 -21.91 -13.21
CA ILE A 66 20.16 -22.81 -14.25
C ILE A 66 20.88 -24.16 -14.20
N VAL A 67 22.22 -24.13 -14.17
CA VAL A 67 23.04 -25.35 -14.14
C VAL A 67 22.78 -26.17 -12.87
N GLY A 68 22.73 -25.52 -11.71
CA GLY A 68 22.49 -26.18 -10.44
C GLY A 68 21.08 -26.77 -10.32
N TRP A 69 20.06 -26.06 -10.81
CA TRP A 69 18.71 -26.60 -10.93
C TRP A 69 18.66 -27.79 -11.90
N ALA A 70 19.30 -27.71 -13.07
CA ALA A 70 19.32 -28.80 -14.05
C ALA A 70 19.95 -30.09 -13.50
N ARG A 71 20.99 -29.98 -12.65
CA ARG A 71 21.58 -31.13 -11.93
C ARG A 71 20.61 -31.75 -10.92
N SER A 72 19.87 -30.91 -10.20
CA SER A 72 18.82 -31.39 -9.28
C SER A 72 17.65 -32.03 -10.03
N TRP A 73 17.28 -31.47 -11.18
CA TRP A 73 16.29 -32.03 -12.09
C TRP A 73 16.70 -33.41 -12.62
N GLN A 74 17.96 -33.57 -13.01
CA GLN A 74 18.52 -34.84 -13.50
C GLN A 74 18.40 -35.96 -12.44
N SER A 75 18.61 -35.64 -11.17
CA SER A 75 18.60 -36.58 -10.04
C SER A 75 17.21 -36.87 -9.45
N ALA A 76 16.18 -36.10 -9.81
CA ALA A 76 14.82 -36.31 -9.31
C ALA A 76 14.17 -37.60 -9.87
N THR A 77 13.64 -38.43 -8.98
CA THR A 77 13.16 -39.81 -9.27
C THR A 77 11.85 -39.90 -10.06
N ARG A 78 11.12 -38.79 -10.26
CA ARG A 78 9.87 -38.77 -11.04
C ARG A 78 9.83 -37.57 -11.98
N ARG A 79 10.22 -37.80 -13.24
CA ARG A 79 10.15 -36.80 -14.30
C ARG A 79 8.71 -36.68 -14.81
N ARG A 80 8.10 -35.49 -14.66
CA ARG A 80 7.07 -35.10 -15.63
C ARG A 80 7.75 -34.97 -16.98
N PRO A 81 7.06 -35.30 -18.09
CA PRO A 81 7.65 -35.13 -19.40
C PRO A 81 7.99 -33.64 -19.59
N ALA A 82 9.21 -33.36 -20.08
CA ALA A 82 9.78 -32.02 -20.05
C ALA A 82 8.97 -31.00 -20.87
N ASN A 83 8.23 -31.47 -21.87
CA ASN A 83 7.35 -30.67 -22.73
C ASN A 83 6.11 -30.11 -21.99
N GLU A 84 5.78 -30.58 -20.80
CA GLU A 84 4.65 -30.08 -20.00
C GLU A 84 5.07 -29.03 -18.94
N LEU A 85 6.35 -28.68 -18.87
CA LEU A 85 6.87 -27.79 -17.84
C LEU A 85 7.28 -26.44 -18.43
N VAL A 86 6.88 -25.39 -17.73
CA VAL A 86 7.42 -24.05 -17.90
C VAL A 86 8.38 -23.82 -16.75
N VAL A 87 9.62 -23.44 -17.08
CA VAL A 87 10.68 -23.25 -16.08
C VAL A 87 11.00 -21.77 -16.02
N HIS A 88 10.79 -21.20 -14.84
CA HIS A 88 10.94 -19.78 -14.57
C HIS A 88 12.24 -19.51 -13.82
N ILE A 89 12.81 -18.34 -14.10
CA ILE A 89 13.96 -17.79 -13.39
C ILE A 89 13.47 -16.62 -12.55
N TYR A 90 13.84 -16.59 -11.28
CA TYR A 90 13.52 -15.53 -10.34
C TYR A 90 14.81 -14.90 -9.82
N ALA A 91 14.82 -13.59 -9.67
CA ALA A 91 15.83 -12.84 -8.94
C ALA A 91 15.28 -12.48 -7.56
N LEU A 92 16.10 -12.59 -6.52
CA LEU A 92 15.73 -12.35 -5.13
C LEU A 92 16.57 -11.21 -4.58
N SER A 93 15.91 -10.28 -3.89
CA SER A 93 16.60 -9.33 -3.00
C SER A 93 16.78 -9.99 -1.64
N LEU A 94 18.02 -10.20 -1.23
CA LEU A 94 18.32 -10.76 0.09
C LEU A 94 17.95 -9.77 1.19
N ALA A 95 17.32 -10.28 2.24
CA ALA A 95 17.12 -9.53 3.47
C ALA A 95 18.39 -9.59 4.34
N PRO A 96 18.64 -8.62 5.23
CA PRO A 96 19.80 -8.65 6.13
C PRO A 96 19.91 -9.91 6.99
N GLU A 97 18.80 -10.62 7.22
CA GLU A 97 18.74 -11.89 7.94
C GLU A 97 19.11 -13.14 7.12
N ASP A 98 19.25 -13.04 5.79
CA ASP A 98 19.65 -14.17 4.94
C ASP A 98 21.14 -14.49 5.14
N ARG A 99 21.47 -15.76 5.34
CA ARG A 99 22.85 -16.19 5.63
C ARG A 99 23.52 -16.84 4.42
N ILE A 100 24.77 -16.45 4.21
CA ILE A 100 25.70 -17.13 3.31
C ILE A 100 26.01 -18.50 3.93
N TRP A 101 25.78 -19.57 3.17
CA TRP A 101 26.04 -20.93 3.63
C TRP A 101 27.38 -21.47 3.13
N THR A 102 27.64 -21.38 1.83
CA THR A 102 28.95 -21.72 1.27
C THR A 102 29.31 -20.76 0.15
N ARG A 103 30.61 -20.55 -0.03
CA ARG A 103 31.18 -19.88 -1.19
C ARG A 103 31.96 -20.93 -1.96
N ARG A 104 31.58 -21.15 -3.21
CA ARG A 104 32.32 -22.03 -4.14
C ARG A 104 33.33 -21.21 -4.93
N ASP A 105 34.30 -21.91 -5.52
CA ASP A 105 35.38 -21.32 -6.31
C ASP A 105 34.92 -20.70 -7.63
N ASP A 106 33.68 -21.00 -8.06
CA ASP A 106 33.03 -20.46 -9.27
C ASP A 106 32.22 -19.17 -9.00
N ASP A 107 32.57 -18.45 -7.93
CA ASP A 107 31.86 -17.27 -7.41
C ASP A 107 30.38 -17.49 -7.05
N THR A 108 29.94 -18.75 -7.03
CA THR A 108 28.63 -19.12 -6.50
C THR A 108 28.64 -18.99 -4.99
N ILE A 109 27.91 -17.98 -4.50
CA ILE A 109 27.58 -17.90 -3.08
C ILE A 109 26.22 -18.56 -2.90
N VAL A 110 26.17 -19.64 -2.14
CA VAL A 110 24.93 -20.34 -1.82
C VAL A 110 24.33 -19.71 -0.58
N PHE A 111 23.10 -19.24 -0.72
CA PHE A 111 22.31 -18.75 0.40
C PHE A 111 21.23 -19.77 0.76
N SER A 112 20.94 -19.84 2.04
CA SER A 112 19.76 -20.53 2.57
C SER A 112 19.02 -19.55 3.47
N SER A 113 17.70 -19.48 3.33
CA SER A 113 16.87 -18.73 4.29
C SER A 113 17.15 -19.29 5.69
N TYR A 114 17.56 -18.45 6.63
CA TYR A 114 17.96 -18.90 7.97
C TYR A 114 16.80 -19.62 8.69
N ILE A 115 17.10 -20.79 9.25
CA ILE A 115 16.13 -21.70 9.85
C ILE A 115 16.06 -21.41 11.36
N SER A 116 14.94 -20.85 11.81
CA SER A 116 14.46 -21.19 13.14
C SER A 116 13.89 -22.62 13.05
N PRO A 117 14.26 -23.54 13.95
CA PRO A 117 13.74 -24.92 13.93
C PRO A 117 12.22 -25.02 14.01
N CYS A 118 11.51 -23.93 14.34
CA CYS A 118 10.09 -23.95 14.61
C CYS A 118 9.17 -23.49 13.46
N ARG A 119 9.62 -22.73 12.45
CA ARG A 119 8.77 -22.31 11.30
C ARG A 119 9.59 -22.05 10.03
N ALA A 120 9.21 -22.68 8.92
CA ALA A 120 9.72 -22.32 7.60
C ALA A 120 9.15 -20.96 7.20
N ARG A 121 10.01 -19.95 7.01
CA ARG A 121 9.61 -18.65 6.47
C ARG A 121 9.86 -18.67 4.96
N ALA A 122 8.87 -18.25 4.19
CA ALA A 122 9.05 -18.05 2.76
C ALA A 122 9.77 -16.71 2.51
N TRP A 123 10.61 -16.64 1.48
CA TRP A 123 10.97 -15.34 0.90
C TRP A 123 9.66 -14.66 0.48
N ARG A 124 9.46 -13.44 1.00
CA ARG A 124 8.23 -12.68 0.75
C ARG A 124 8.13 -12.36 -0.73
N SER A 125 6.92 -12.33 -1.27
CA SER A 125 6.65 -11.93 -2.65
C SER A 125 7.26 -10.57 -3.02
N SER A 126 7.33 -9.65 -2.05
CA SER A 126 8.00 -8.34 -2.20
C SER A 126 9.51 -8.42 -2.53
N ASN A 127 10.15 -9.55 -2.21
CA ASN A 127 11.58 -9.77 -2.39
C ASN A 127 11.88 -10.65 -3.60
N ILE A 128 10.86 -11.15 -4.28
CA ILE A 128 10.97 -12.01 -5.46
C ILE A 128 10.69 -11.15 -6.68
N HIS A 129 11.56 -11.23 -7.66
CA HIS A 129 11.45 -10.54 -8.94
C HIS A 129 11.45 -11.58 -10.04
N TYR A 130 10.58 -11.39 -11.03
CA TYR A 130 10.59 -12.25 -12.18
C TYR A 130 11.78 -11.90 -13.08
N TYR A 131 12.54 -12.89 -13.52
CA TYR A 131 13.73 -12.68 -14.35
C TYR A 131 13.57 -13.21 -15.79
N GLY A 132 12.89 -14.35 -15.98
CA GLY A 132 12.65 -14.88 -17.32
C GLY A 132 12.12 -16.32 -17.35
N ILE A 133 12.04 -16.88 -18.57
CA ILE A 133 11.64 -18.28 -18.82
C ILE A 133 12.80 -18.99 -19.53
N LEU A 134 13.10 -20.23 -19.12
CA LEU A 134 13.98 -21.10 -19.89
C LEU A 134 13.25 -21.71 -21.09
N PRO A 135 13.85 -21.72 -22.29
CA PRO A 135 13.29 -22.40 -23.45
C PRO A 135 12.93 -23.87 -23.15
N THR A 136 11.76 -24.28 -23.60
CA THR A 136 11.31 -25.68 -23.47
C THR A 136 12.20 -26.59 -24.31
N VAL A 137 12.70 -27.65 -23.71
CA VAL A 137 13.57 -28.66 -24.34
C VAL A 137 13.04 -30.06 -24.04
N ALA A 138 13.41 -31.04 -24.86
CA ALA A 138 12.98 -32.43 -24.65
C ALA A 138 13.51 -33.02 -23.33
N ASN A 139 14.67 -32.54 -22.85
CA ASN A 139 15.22 -32.90 -21.55
C ASN A 139 16.01 -31.70 -20.99
N TYR A 140 15.60 -31.17 -19.85
CA TYR A 140 16.27 -30.04 -19.18
C TYR A 140 17.70 -30.36 -18.68
N GLU A 141 18.12 -31.63 -18.73
CA GLU A 141 19.51 -32.06 -18.48
C GLU A 141 20.53 -31.38 -19.41
N VAL A 142 20.12 -30.94 -20.61
CA VAL A 142 21.00 -30.18 -21.53
C VAL A 142 21.51 -28.88 -20.91
N TYR A 143 20.78 -28.32 -19.93
CA TYR A 143 21.20 -27.12 -19.20
C TYR A 143 22.23 -27.38 -18.10
N THR A 144 22.68 -28.64 -17.91
CA THR A 144 23.85 -28.92 -17.07
C THR A 144 25.16 -28.45 -17.70
N ASP A 145 25.17 -28.22 -19.02
CA ASP A 145 26.24 -27.54 -19.75
C ASP A 145 26.10 -26.00 -19.60
N PRO A 146 27.08 -25.32 -18.98
CA PRO A 146 27.06 -23.87 -18.81
C PRO A 146 26.94 -23.10 -20.15
N VAL A 147 27.48 -23.63 -21.25
CA VAL A 147 27.41 -22.99 -22.57
C VAL A 147 25.96 -22.96 -23.09
N VAL A 148 25.22 -24.05 -22.88
CA VAL A 148 23.81 -24.15 -23.27
C VAL A 148 22.95 -23.24 -22.39
N ALA A 149 23.17 -23.24 -21.07
CA ALA A 149 22.50 -22.33 -20.13
C ALA A 149 22.71 -20.85 -20.50
N ARG A 150 23.96 -20.47 -20.80
CA ARG A 150 24.30 -19.10 -21.23
C ARG A 150 23.65 -18.73 -22.56
N THR A 151 23.55 -19.68 -23.49
CA THR A 151 22.91 -19.46 -24.78
C THR A 151 21.41 -19.24 -24.62
N ALA A 152 20.76 -20.01 -23.75
CA ALA A 152 19.35 -19.82 -23.42
C ALA A 152 19.05 -18.44 -22.80
N LEU A 153 19.94 -17.95 -21.92
CA LEU A 153 19.83 -16.59 -21.36
C LEU A 153 19.99 -15.46 -22.38
N ARG A 154 20.54 -15.75 -23.58
CA ARG A 154 20.80 -14.76 -24.63
C ARG A 154 19.77 -14.77 -25.75
N GLN A 155 18.82 -15.71 -25.75
CA GLN A 155 17.80 -15.72 -26.79
C GLN A 155 16.97 -14.43 -26.70
N PRO A 156 16.83 -13.68 -27.80
CA PRO A 156 15.98 -12.50 -27.81
C PRO A 156 14.56 -12.94 -27.44
N GLU A 157 13.93 -12.20 -26.53
CA GLU A 157 12.52 -12.41 -26.21
C GLU A 157 11.72 -12.43 -27.52
N PRO A 158 10.78 -13.37 -27.70
CA PRO A 158 9.95 -13.40 -28.88
C PRO A 158 9.26 -12.03 -29.05
N PRO A 159 9.14 -11.50 -30.28
CA PRO A 159 8.54 -10.20 -30.49
C PRO A 159 7.09 -10.19 -29.98
N LEU A 160 6.84 -9.39 -28.93
CA LEU A 160 5.50 -9.18 -28.38
C LEU A 160 4.53 -8.70 -29.48
N ILE A 161 3.34 -9.31 -29.52
CA ILE A 161 2.26 -8.93 -30.44
C ILE A 161 1.75 -7.52 -30.07
N GLU A 162 1.31 -6.71 -31.04
CA GLU A 162 0.93 -5.29 -30.80
C GLU A 162 -0.13 -5.10 -29.70
N SER A 163 -1.03 -6.06 -29.52
CA SER A 163 -2.00 -6.05 -28.41
C SER A 163 -1.35 -6.23 -27.04
N GLU A 164 -0.31 -7.06 -26.93
CA GLU A 164 0.47 -7.20 -25.69
C GLU A 164 1.28 -5.93 -25.43
N ARG A 165 1.88 -5.31 -26.46
CA ARG A 165 2.56 -4.01 -26.33
C ARG A 165 1.63 -2.87 -25.94
N ARG A 166 0.38 -2.90 -26.41
CA ARG A 166 -0.64 -1.93 -26.03
C ARG A 166 -1.06 -2.14 -24.58
N LEU A 167 -1.38 -3.38 -24.19
CA LEU A 167 -1.65 -3.74 -22.80
C LEU A 167 -0.47 -3.35 -21.89
N GLU A 168 0.76 -3.58 -22.34
CA GLU A 168 1.97 -3.18 -21.63
C GLU A 168 2.09 -1.67 -21.46
N ARG A 169 1.86 -0.89 -22.52
CA ARG A 169 1.86 0.58 -22.43
C ARG A 169 0.76 1.10 -21.51
N GLU A 170 -0.44 0.53 -21.56
CA GLU A 170 -1.57 0.95 -20.73
C GLU A 170 -1.37 0.54 -19.26
N LEU A 171 -0.85 -0.66 -18.99
CA LEU A 171 -0.45 -1.09 -17.64
C LEU A 171 0.75 -0.28 -17.11
N GLN A 172 1.73 0.04 -17.96
CA GLN A 172 2.82 0.95 -17.65
C GLN A 172 2.29 2.34 -17.28
N GLN A 173 1.34 2.87 -18.04
CA GLN A 173 0.72 4.15 -17.75
C GLN A 173 0.00 4.15 -16.40
N ILE A 174 -0.64 3.05 -16.02
CA ILE A 174 -1.30 2.87 -14.72
C ILE A 174 -0.30 2.73 -13.58
N VAL A 175 0.81 2.02 -13.82
CA VAL A 175 1.91 1.89 -12.86
C VAL A 175 2.67 3.23 -12.70
N CYS A 176 2.73 4.03 -13.77
CA CYS A 176 3.34 5.37 -13.77
C CYS A 176 2.38 6.46 -13.25
N GLN A 177 1.09 6.19 -13.14
CA GLN A 177 0.14 7.05 -12.44
C GLN A 177 0.22 6.76 -10.94
N GLU A 178 0.44 7.79 -10.14
CA GLU A 178 0.52 7.69 -8.67
C GLU A 178 -0.82 7.17 -8.10
N MET A 179 -0.93 5.86 -7.91
CA MET A 179 -2.12 5.20 -7.36
C MET A 179 -1.98 5.07 -5.83
N PRO A 180 -2.85 5.68 -5.02
CA PRO A 180 -2.65 5.80 -3.57
C PRO A 180 -2.90 4.50 -2.77
N THR A 181 -3.48 3.46 -3.39
CA THR A 181 -3.76 2.17 -2.72
C THR A 181 -3.58 0.99 -3.67
N GLN A 182 -3.32 -0.19 -3.10
CA GLN A 182 -3.25 -1.46 -3.85
C GLN A 182 -4.57 -1.78 -4.56
N GLU A 183 -5.71 -1.40 -3.98
CA GLU A 183 -7.04 -1.56 -4.58
C GLU A 183 -7.21 -0.74 -5.86
N ASN A 184 -6.69 0.49 -5.90
CA ASN A 184 -6.73 1.34 -7.10
C ASN A 184 -5.85 0.79 -8.23
N LEU A 185 -4.69 0.21 -7.89
CA LEU A 185 -3.84 -0.49 -8.85
C LEU A 185 -4.57 -1.67 -9.49
N PHE A 186 -5.26 -2.49 -8.67
CA PHE A 186 -6.05 -3.62 -9.18
C PHE A 186 -7.21 -3.18 -10.06
N GLN A 187 -7.93 -2.12 -9.67
CA GLN A 187 -9.01 -1.58 -10.50
C GLN A 187 -8.48 -1.06 -11.85
N GLY A 188 -7.32 -0.38 -11.85
CA GLY A 188 -6.66 0.05 -13.08
C GLY A 188 -6.31 -1.12 -13.99
N VAL A 189 -5.70 -2.19 -13.45
CA VAL A 189 -5.40 -3.41 -14.22
C VAL A 189 -6.68 -3.98 -14.86
N TRP A 190 -7.79 -4.00 -14.13
CA TRP A 190 -9.06 -4.48 -14.67
C TRP A 190 -9.65 -3.58 -15.76
N ASP A 191 -9.51 -2.28 -15.64
CA ASP A 191 -10.01 -1.34 -16.64
C ASP A 191 -9.31 -1.52 -17.98
N VAL A 192 -8.02 -1.89 -17.96
CA VAL A 192 -7.26 -2.23 -19.17
C VAL A 192 -7.61 -3.61 -19.71
N LEU A 193 -7.96 -4.57 -18.84
CA LEU A 193 -8.38 -5.91 -19.26
C LEU A 193 -9.83 -5.97 -19.75
N ARG A 194 -10.66 -4.98 -19.42
CA ARG A 194 -12.07 -4.91 -19.76
C ARG A 194 -12.39 -5.12 -21.25
N PRO A 195 -11.64 -4.55 -22.22
CA PRO A 195 -11.91 -4.76 -23.64
C PRO A 195 -11.78 -6.22 -24.08
N PHE A 196 -11.04 -7.04 -23.32
CA PHE A 196 -10.79 -8.44 -23.64
C PHE A 196 -11.75 -9.40 -22.92
N MET A 197 -12.51 -8.92 -21.93
CA MET A 197 -13.45 -9.78 -21.20
C MET A 197 -14.63 -10.19 -22.08
N GLY A 198 -15.02 -11.47 -22.00
CA GLY A 198 -16.10 -12.04 -22.81
C GLY A 198 -15.69 -12.42 -24.23
N MET A 199 -14.44 -12.18 -24.63
CA MET A 199 -13.96 -12.60 -25.96
C MET A 199 -13.84 -14.13 -26.05
N PRO A 200 -14.15 -14.72 -27.22
CA PRO A 200 -13.88 -16.13 -27.49
C PRO A 200 -12.40 -16.50 -27.23
N ILE A 201 -12.16 -17.71 -26.71
CA ILE A 201 -10.81 -18.17 -26.30
C ILE A 201 -9.82 -18.15 -27.46
N ASP A 202 -10.25 -18.45 -28.67
CA ASP A 202 -9.45 -18.40 -29.89
C ASP A 202 -8.99 -16.97 -30.23
N ILE A 203 -9.84 -15.97 -30.00
CA ILE A 203 -9.49 -14.54 -30.15
C ILE A 203 -8.58 -14.08 -29.02
N LEU A 204 -8.88 -14.46 -27.77
CA LEU A 204 -8.02 -14.17 -26.62
C LEU A 204 -6.63 -14.78 -26.76
N ARG A 205 -6.52 -15.98 -27.33
CA ARG A 205 -5.25 -16.66 -27.57
C ARG A 205 -4.43 -15.97 -28.66
N GLN A 206 -5.07 -15.27 -29.61
CA GLN A 206 -4.35 -14.41 -30.56
C GLN A 206 -3.80 -13.16 -29.88
N HIS A 207 -4.54 -12.58 -28.93
CA HIS A 207 -4.11 -11.39 -28.19
C HIS A 207 -3.09 -11.68 -27.10
N PHE A 208 -3.19 -12.85 -26.47
CA PHE A 208 -2.38 -13.29 -25.34
C PHE A 208 -1.91 -14.73 -25.55
N PRO A 209 -1.03 -14.98 -26.53
CA PRO A 209 -0.55 -16.33 -26.85
C PRO A 209 0.15 -17.02 -25.67
N HIS A 210 0.60 -16.25 -24.68
CA HIS A 210 1.33 -16.72 -23.51
C HIS A 210 0.46 -16.87 -22.24
N LEU A 211 -0.83 -16.56 -22.29
CA LEU A 211 -1.75 -16.85 -21.18
C LEU A 211 -2.12 -18.33 -21.17
N ASP A 212 -2.17 -18.93 -19.97
CA ASP A 212 -2.58 -20.32 -19.84
C ASP A 212 -4.10 -20.46 -20.07
N GLN A 213 -4.52 -21.69 -20.34
CA GLN A 213 -5.90 -21.99 -20.69
C GLN A 213 -6.90 -21.58 -19.62
N ALA A 214 -6.54 -21.63 -18.34
CA ALA A 214 -7.44 -21.24 -17.26
C ALA A 214 -7.62 -19.71 -17.24
N SER A 215 -6.55 -18.95 -17.42
CA SER A 215 -6.61 -17.49 -17.57
C SER A 215 -7.45 -17.05 -18.78
N LEU A 216 -7.26 -17.69 -19.93
CA LEU A 216 -8.06 -17.43 -21.13
C LEU A 216 -9.54 -17.78 -20.92
N LEU A 217 -9.83 -18.89 -20.24
CA LEU A 217 -11.19 -19.30 -19.90
C LEU A 217 -11.87 -18.26 -18.99
N ILE A 218 -11.16 -17.79 -17.96
CA ILE A 218 -11.67 -16.78 -17.02
C ILE A 218 -11.98 -15.46 -17.74
N LEU A 219 -11.07 -14.99 -18.61
CA LEU A 219 -11.31 -13.80 -19.45
C LEU A 219 -12.52 -14.01 -20.37
N SER A 220 -12.61 -15.16 -21.03
CA SER A 220 -13.71 -15.47 -21.97
C SER A 220 -15.07 -15.56 -21.29
N GLN A 221 -15.11 -15.98 -20.02
CA GLN A 221 -16.33 -16.09 -19.25
C GLN A 221 -16.81 -14.74 -18.70
N GLY A 222 -15.95 -13.70 -18.71
CA GLY A 222 -16.26 -12.40 -18.12
C GLY A 222 -16.58 -12.45 -16.62
N GLY A 223 -16.28 -13.57 -15.94
CA GLY A 223 -16.74 -13.87 -14.58
C GLY A 223 -16.06 -13.06 -13.47
N CYS A 224 -15.14 -12.16 -13.83
CA CYS A 224 -14.36 -11.36 -12.89
C CYS A 224 -14.96 -9.98 -12.59
N PHE A 225 -16.24 -9.79 -12.89
CA PHE A 225 -16.93 -8.50 -12.78
C PHE A 225 -18.26 -8.66 -11.99
N PRO A 226 -18.51 -7.96 -10.87
CA PRO A 226 -17.61 -7.31 -9.91
C PRO A 226 -17.36 -8.19 -8.65
N PHE A 227 -16.23 -7.93 -8.00
CA PHE A 227 -15.79 -8.64 -6.80
C PHE A 227 -16.55 -8.20 -5.55
N ARG A 228 -17.20 -9.18 -4.90
CA ARG A 228 -17.92 -9.17 -3.61
C ARG A 228 -19.43 -8.94 -3.66
N HIS A 229 -20.16 -10.01 -3.99
CA HIS A 229 -21.23 -10.53 -3.13
C HIS A 229 -21.40 -12.03 -3.35
N GLN A 230 -21.04 -12.86 -2.36
CA GLN A 230 -21.71 -14.14 -2.16
C GLN A 230 -21.55 -14.67 -0.72
N ARG A 231 -22.41 -14.16 0.15
CA ARG A 231 -23.15 -15.00 1.12
C ARG A 231 -24.50 -14.36 1.36
N LEU A 232 -25.46 -14.65 0.47
CA LEU A 232 -26.87 -14.64 0.82
C LEU A 232 -27.51 -15.86 0.17
N ARG A 233 -27.85 -16.85 1.02
CA ARG A 233 -28.82 -17.89 0.65
C ARG A 233 -30.14 -17.18 0.32
N LYS A 234 -30.72 -17.49 -0.83
CA LYS A 234 -32.17 -17.33 -1.05
C LYS A 234 -32.77 -18.72 -1.32
N ARG A 235 -33.77 -19.09 -0.52
CA ARG A 235 -34.79 -20.08 -0.90
C ARG A 235 -35.78 -19.35 -1.81
N SER A 236 -35.99 -19.86 -3.02
CA SER A 236 -37.31 -20.30 -3.54
C SER A 236 -37.23 -20.65 -5.04
N ILE A 237 -37.44 -21.94 -5.32
CA ILE A 237 -38.28 -22.59 -6.35
C ILE A 237 -38.28 -22.03 -7.79
N ASP A 238 -37.88 -22.95 -8.69
CA ASP A 238 -38.14 -23.13 -10.12
C ASP A 238 -37.73 -22.05 -11.13
N GLU A 239 -36.51 -22.20 -11.66
CA GLU A 239 -36.25 -22.25 -13.11
C GLU A 239 -34.88 -22.87 -13.38
N SER A 240 -34.84 -23.97 -14.14
CA SER A 240 -33.60 -24.70 -14.45
C SER A 240 -32.80 -24.00 -15.56
N LEU A 241 -31.84 -23.16 -15.16
CA LEU A 241 -30.74 -22.74 -16.02
C LEU A 241 -29.49 -23.51 -15.60
N THR A 242 -28.86 -24.17 -16.57
CA THR A 242 -27.60 -24.90 -16.44
C THR A 242 -26.56 -24.07 -15.69
N GLU A 243 -26.08 -24.60 -14.56
CA GLU A 243 -25.11 -23.97 -13.67
C GLU A 243 -23.82 -23.61 -14.43
N VAL A 244 -23.60 -22.32 -14.68
CA VAL A 244 -22.30 -21.80 -15.08
C VAL A 244 -21.39 -21.87 -13.85
N PRO A 245 -20.20 -22.52 -13.92
CA PRO A 245 -19.31 -22.62 -12.77
C PRO A 245 -18.92 -21.23 -12.29
N GLN A 246 -19.22 -20.94 -11.03
CA GLN A 246 -18.86 -19.67 -10.39
C GLN A 246 -17.34 -19.53 -10.31
N VAL A 247 -16.82 -18.48 -10.94
CA VAL A 247 -15.40 -18.13 -10.86
C VAL A 247 -15.13 -17.54 -9.47
N ASN A 248 -14.29 -18.20 -8.67
CA ASN A 248 -13.94 -17.74 -7.33
C ASN A 248 -13.15 -16.42 -7.41
N ALA A 249 -13.38 -15.52 -6.46
CA ALA A 249 -12.66 -14.26 -6.33
C ALA A 249 -11.12 -14.44 -6.41
N THR A 250 -10.59 -15.44 -5.72
CA THR A 250 -9.15 -15.73 -5.74
C THR A 250 -8.62 -16.02 -7.15
N ALA A 251 -9.46 -16.54 -8.06
CA ALA A 251 -9.06 -16.85 -9.43
C ALA A 251 -8.84 -15.58 -10.28
N CYS A 252 -9.60 -14.50 -10.05
CA CYS A 252 -9.37 -13.28 -10.82
C CYS A 252 -8.27 -12.40 -10.25
N GLU A 253 -8.07 -12.37 -8.93
CA GLU A 253 -6.86 -11.74 -8.36
C GLU A 253 -5.60 -12.42 -8.90
N VAL A 254 -5.60 -13.77 -8.96
CA VAL A 254 -4.53 -14.55 -9.59
C VAL A 254 -4.37 -14.23 -11.07
N LEU A 255 -5.47 -14.03 -11.81
CA LEU A 255 -5.45 -13.64 -13.21
C LEU A 255 -4.83 -12.25 -13.41
N ALA A 256 -5.26 -11.25 -12.63
CA ALA A 256 -4.75 -9.88 -12.70
C ALA A 256 -3.24 -9.85 -12.39
N VAL A 257 -2.79 -10.57 -11.35
CA VAL A 257 -1.37 -10.71 -11.01
C VAL A 257 -0.62 -11.49 -12.09
N SER A 258 -1.21 -12.53 -12.67
CA SER A 258 -0.59 -13.30 -13.75
C SER A 258 -0.43 -12.49 -15.03
N ILE A 259 -1.39 -11.62 -15.36
CA ILE A 259 -1.30 -10.76 -16.54
C ILE A 259 -0.32 -9.62 -16.27
N ALA A 260 -0.43 -8.93 -15.14
CA ALA A 260 0.54 -7.89 -14.76
C ALA A 260 1.98 -8.43 -14.72
N GLY A 261 2.20 -9.60 -14.11
CA GLY A 261 3.52 -10.23 -14.01
C GLY A 261 4.09 -10.79 -15.31
N LYS A 262 3.24 -11.10 -16.31
CA LYS A 262 3.68 -11.52 -17.66
C LYS A 262 3.88 -10.33 -18.62
N VAL A 263 3.20 -9.22 -18.37
CA VAL A 263 3.29 -7.99 -19.17
C VAL A 263 4.43 -7.08 -18.69
N THR A 264 4.86 -7.21 -17.44
CA THR A 264 5.95 -6.39 -16.87
C THR A 264 7.33 -6.99 -17.09
N ALA A 265 7.83 -6.93 -18.32
CA ALA A 265 9.28 -6.91 -18.58
C ALA A 265 9.82 -5.48 -18.36
N LEU A 266 9.46 -4.82 -17.25
CA LEU A 266 9.91 -3.45 -16.98
C LEU A 266 11.42 -3.45 -16.76
N SER A 267 12.11 -2.54 -17.43
CA SER A 267 13.57 -2.43 -17.29
C SER A 267 13.95 -2.19 -15.82
N PRO A 268 15.05 -2.79 -15.32
CA PRO A 268 15.52 -2.60 -13.95
C PRO A 268 15.69 -1.12 -13.54
N GLU A 269 15.97 -0.22 -14.49
CA GLU A 269 16.07 1.23 -14.27
C GLU A 269 14.72 1.88 -13.93
N VAL A 270 13.61 1.40 -14.50
CA VAL A 270 12.27 1.91 -14.16
C VAL A 270 11.84 1.38 -12.79
N ALA A 271 12.17 0.12 -12.49
CA ALA A 271 11.90 -0.48 -11.18
C ALA A 271 12.73 0.13 -10.03
N SER A 272 13.95 0.64 -10.30
CA SER A 272 14.75 1.37 -9.30
C SER A 272 14.26 2.81 -9.13
N LYS A 273 13.89 3.51 -10.23
CA LYS A 273 13.28 4.85 -10.17
C LYS A 273 11.92 4.89 -9.47
N LEU A 274 11.16 3.79 -9.50
CA LEU A 274 9.92 3.61 -8.73
C LEU A 274 10.16 3.42 -7.22
N ARG A 275 11.40 3.20 -6.79
CA ARG A 275 11.78 2.89 -5.39
C ARG A 275 12.69 3.93 -4.75
N GLU A 276 13.28 4.84 -5.52
CA GLU A 276 13.87 6.04 -4.97
C GLU A 276 12.73 6.97 -4.53
N PRO A 277 12.67 7.41 -3.26
CA PRO A 277 11.92 8.64 -2.98
C PRO A 277 12.51 9.71 -3.90
N VAL A 278 11.71 10.18 -4.86
CA VAL A 278 12.12 11.29 -5.73
C VAL A 278 12.16 12.51 -4.83
N VAL A 279 13.34 12.77 -4.28
CA VAL A 279 13.76 14.10 -3.83
C VAL A 279 13.87 14.90 -5.11
N ASP A 280 13.04 15.92 -5.24
CA ASP A 280 12.99 16.79 -6.42
C ASP A 280 14.42 17.34 -6.63
N PRO A 281 15.07 17.18 -7.80
CA PRO A 281 16.43 17.67 -8.01
C PRO A 281 16.56 19.21 -7.96
N LEU A 282 15.45 19.94 -7.72
CA LEU A 282 15.42 21.35 -7.35
C LEU A 282 15.27 21.59 -5.82
N GLU A 283 15.13 20.54 -5.01
CA GLU A 283 15.34 20.53 -3.57
C GLU A 283 16.84 20.43 -3.28
N GLU A 284 17.52 21.58 -3.18
CA GLU A 284 18.52 21.61 -2.11
C GLU A 284 17.75 21.36 -0.81
N PRO A 285 18.09 20.33 -0.02
CA PRO A 285 17.41 20.08 1.24
C PRO A 285 17.47 21.36 2.06
N GLU A 286 16.31 22.01 2.24
CA GLU A 286 16.18 23.14 3.15
C GLU A 286 16.74 22.66 4.50
N LYS A 287 17.85 23.30 4.89
CA LYS A 287 18.95 22.71 5.67
C LYS A 287 18.61 22.61 7.15
N CYS A 288 17.61 21.84 7.53
CA CYS A 288 17.48 21.43 8.91
C CYS A 288 18.67 20.53 9.24
N THR A 289 19.70 21.13 9.83
CA THR A 289 20.93 20.41 10.19
C THR A 289 20.96 20.08 11.66
N ARG A 290 20.21 20.84 12.49
CA ARG A 290 20.17 20.66 13.93
C ARG A 290 18.77 20.86 14.51
N PHE A 291 18.48 20.10 15.55
CA PHE A 291 17.28 20.21 16.36
C PHE A 291 17.58 20.84 17.71
N ASN A 292 16.69 21.73 18.18
CA ASN A 292 16.66 22.22 19.57
C ASN A 292 15.53 21.62 20.40
N SER A 293 14.69 20.77 19.79
CA SER A 293 13.67 20.01 20.51
C SER A 293 13.33 18.75 19.73
N LEU A 294 12.95 17.71 20.46
CA LEU A 294 12.48 16.44 19.91
C LEU A 294 11.32 15.94 20.76
N ARG A 295 10.29 15.39 20.13
CA ARG A 295 9.07 14.86 20.74
C ARG A 295 8.72 13.53 20.10
N VAL A 296 8.10 12.68 20.91
CA VAL A 296 7.57 11.38 20.50
C VAL A 296 6.07 11.37 20.79
N ARG A 297 5.27 11.19 19.75
CA ARG A 297 3.84 10.93 19.85
C ARG A 297 3.57 9.45 19.57
N ILE A 298 2.83 8.80 20.45
CA ILE A 298 2.35 7.43 20.29
C ILE A 298 0.83 7.41 20.29
N GLU A 299 0.25 6.54 19.48
CA GLU A 299 -1.18 6.26 19.44
C GLU A 299 -1.42 4.75 19.33
N LEU A 300 -2.27 4.22 20.20
CA LEU A 300 -2.67 2.82 20.17
C LEU A 300 -3.87 2.60 19.23
N GLY A 301 -3.98 1.39 18.70
CA GLY A 301 -5.10 0.99 17.85
C GLY A 301 -6.43 0.89 18.60
N TYR A 302 -7.48 0.60 17.84
CA TYR A 302 -8.83 0.33 18.36
C TYR A 302 -9.25 -1.14 18.20
N HIS A 303 -8.55 -1.91 17.37
CA HIS A 303 -8.98 -3.26 17.00
C HIS A 303 -8.63 -4.31 18.07
N ASN A 304 -9.48 -5.32 18.19
CA ASN A 304 -9.24 -6.44 19.10
C ASN A 304 -8.06 -7.28 18.62
N ILE A 305 -7.13 -7.56 19.54
CA ILE A 305 -6.06 -8.53 19.38
C ILE A 305 -6.63 -9.85 19.90
N TYR A 306 -6.98 -10.79 19.02
CA TYR A 306 -7.61 -12.10 19.35
C TYR A 306 -8.86 -12.07 20.24
N PHE A 307 -10.05 -12.15 19.62
CA PHE A 307 -11.37 -12.54 20.18
C PHE A 307 -11.90 -11.86 21.48
N ALA A 308 -11.07 -11.26 22.33
CA ALA A 308 -11.42 -10.61 23.59
C ALA A 308 -10.35 -9.65 24.13
N GLU A 309 -9.07 -9.69 23.67
CA GLU A 309 -8.05 -8.75 24.14
C GLU A 309 -8.14 -7.44 23.33
N GLY A 310 -8.25 -6.30 24.02
CA GLY A 310 -8.32 -4.98 23.37
C GLY A 310 -6.95 -4.53 22.87
N ALA A 311 -6.91 -3.48 22.04
CA ALA A 311 -5.66 -2.87 21.57
C ALA A 311 -4.79 -2.20 22.67
N GLY A 312 -5.29 -2.12 23.91
CA GLY A 312 -4.56 -1.62 25.08
C GLY A 312 -3.70 -2.69 25.75
N THR A 313 -2.99 -2.33 26.82
CA THR A 313 -2.18 -3.26 27.62
C THR A 313 -2.16 -2.85 29.08
N ASN A 314 -1.99 -3.84 29.96
CA ASN A 314 -1.69 -3.65 31.37
C ASN A 314 -0.24 -3.22 31.64
N ASP A 315 0.66 -3.36 30.66
CA ASP A 315 2.05 -2.94 30.76
C ASP A 315 2.22 -1.42 30.57
N ASP A 316 3.27 -0.84 31.16
CA ASP A 316 3.69 0.52 30.83
C ASP A 316 4.46 0.50 29.51
N ILE A 317 4.24 1.50 28.63
CA ILE A 317 4.94 1.58 27.34
C ILE A 317 6.09 2.58 27.45
N PHE A 318 7.30 2.13 27.13
CA PHE A 318 8.52 2.92 27.16
C PHE A 318 9.14 3.06 25.76
N ILE A 319 9.84 4.16 25.54
CA ILE A 319 10.73 4.35 24.39
C ILE A 319 12.11 4.78 24.86
N THR A 320 13.15 4.18 24.29
CA THR A 320 14.53 4.63 24.43
C THR A 320 14.93 5.43 23.20
N VAL A 321 15.42 6.64 23.43
CA VAL A 321 15.95 7.58 22.43
C VAL A 321 17.32 8.06 22.91
N GLY A 322 18.37 7.78 22.15
CA GLY A 322 19.75 8.00 22.62
C GLY A 322 20.00 7.25 23.92
N ARG A 323 20.41 7.97 24.98
CA ARG A 323 20.60 7.45 26.34
C ARG A 323 19.37 7.59 27.25
N GLN A 324 18.31 8.27 26.80
CA GLN A 324 17.11 8.50 27.60
C GLN A 324 16.09 7.39 27.39
N THR A 325 15.50 6.90 28.49
CA THR A 325 14.32 6.03 28.44
C THR A 325 13.11 6.78 29.01
N ILE A 326 12.06 6.91 28.21
CA ILE A 326 10.88 7.72 28.48
C ILE A 326 9.68 6.79 28.62
N LYS A 327 8.92 6.92 29.71
CA LYS A 327 7.60 6.30 29.84
C LYS A 327 6.59 7.11 29.04
N LEU A 328 6.05 6.54 27.97
CA LEU A 328 5.06 7.19 27.13
C LEU A 328 3.65 7.08 27.73
N LEU A 329 3.27 5.86 28.11
CA LEU A 329 1.93 5.51 28.60
C LEU A 329 2.03 4.60 29.83
N ARG A 330 1.06 4.70 30.75
CA ARG A 330 0.91 3.83 31.92
C ARG A 330 -0.33 2.97 31.75
N SER A 331 -0.17 1.65 31.70
CA SER A 331 -1.24 0.66 31.49
C SER A 331 -2.39 1.17 30.59
N PRO A 332 -2.09 1.58 29.33
CA PRO A 332 -3.04 2.28 28.50
C PRO A 332 -4.19 1.40 28.01
N GLY A 333 -5.38 1.99 27.92
CA GLY A 333 -6.50 1.41 27.16
C GLY A 333 -6.30 1.52 25.64
N TYR A 334 -7.26 0.99 24.87
CA TYR A 334 -7.29 1.18 23.42
C TYR A 334 -7.41 2.66 23.05
N SER A 335 -6.91 3.04 21.87
CA SER A 335 -6.89 4.42 21.37
C SER A 335 -6.16 5.43 22.26
N ALA A 336 -5.38 4.98 23.26
CA ALA A 336 -4.62 5.88 24.11
C ALA A 336 -3.57 6.63 23.28
N VAL A 337 -3.43 7.93 23.57
CA VAL A 337 -2.49 8.83 22.91
C VAL A 337 -1.58 9.45 23.96
N ALA A 338 -0.28 9.53 23.67
CA ALA A 338 0.64 10.35 24.45
C ALA A 338 1.58 11.13 23.52
N ASN A 339 1.96 12.33 23.97
CA ASN A 339 2.99 13.14 23.34
C ASN A 339 3.98 13.57 24.42
N LYS A 340 5.24 13.12 24.32
CA LYS A 340 6.28 13.35 25.31
C LYS A 340 7.49 14.04 24.66
N ALA A 341 8.04 15.03 25.36
CA ALA A 341 9.32 15.63 24.97
C ALA A 341 10.47 14.70 25.32
N VAL A 342 11.48 14.67 24.44
CA VAL A 342 12.78 14.08 24.68
C VAL A 342 13.67 15.16 25.29
N ASP A 343 14.32 14.85 26.40
CA ASP A 343 15.32 15.70 27.01
C ASP A 343 16.63 15.51 26.23
N LEU A 344 16.98 16.46 25.38
CA LEU A 344 18.15 16.35 24.49
C LEU A 344 19.46 16.26 25.30
N MET A 345 19.53 16.92 26.46
CA MET A 345 20.71 16.88 27.32
C MET A 345 20.88 15.47 27.91
N VAL A 346 19.81 14.86 28.41
CA VAL A 346 19.85 13.48 28.93
C VAL A 346 20.08 12.46 27.80
N ALA A 347 19.37 12.60 26.68
CA ALA A 347 19.42 11.66 25.58
C ALA A 347 20.76 11.69 24.82
N PHE A 348 21.31 12.89 24.55
CA PHE A 348 22.45 13.08 23.64
C PHE A 348 23.62 13.84 24.26
N GLY A 349 23.46 14.46 25.43
CA GLY A 349 24.53 15.23 26.10
C GLY A 349 24.68 16.67 25.60
N SER A 350 23.67 17.20 24.90
CA SER A 350 23.68 18.56 24.37
C SER A 350 22.25 19.12 24.33
N GLU A 351 22.09 20.43 24.49
CA GLU A 351 20.78 21.11 24.33
C GLU A 351 20.31 21.13 22.87
N THR A 352 21.23 20.86 21.95
CA THR A 352 20.98 20.81 20.51
C THR A 352 21.66 19.60 19.89
N ILE A 353 21.04 18.98 18.90
CA ILE A 353 21.60 17.78 18.25
C ILE A 353 21.61 17.95 16.74
N SER A 354 22.57 17.35 16.04
CA SER A 354 22.49 17.25 14.58
C SER A 354 21.43 16.21 14.18
N VAL A 355 20.82 16.37 13.01
CA VAL A 355 19.72 15.49 12.57
C VAL A 355 20.14 14.01 12.51
N ASP A 356 21.39 13.74 12.12
CA ASP A 356 21.98 12.40 12.03
C ASP A 356 22.30 11.75 13.38
N GLN A 357 22.35 12.52 14.48
CA GLN A 357 22.51 11.96 15.84
C GLN A 357 21.26 11.18 16.30
N PHE A 358 20.06 11.53 15.80
CA PHE A 358 18.86 10.73 16.04
C PHE A 358 18.68 9.68 14.94
N ASN A 359 19.34 8.54 15.11
CA ASN A 359 19.35 7.48 14.11
C ASN A 359 18.75 6.15 14.57
N HIS A 360 18.26 6.07 15.81
CA HIS A 360 17.71 4.83 16.36
C HIS A 360 16.73 5.10 17.52
N PHE A 361 15.73 4.23 17.65
CA PHE A 361 14.88 4.14 18.84
C PHE A 361 14.52 2.68 19.16
N HIS A 362 14.11 2.47 20.41
CA HIS A 362 13.64 1.17 20.90
C HIS A 362 12.37 1.37 21.74
N LEU A 363 11.21 0.92 21.24
CA LEU A 363 9.91 0.98 21.92
C LEU A 363 9.58 -0.41 22.49
N PHE A 364 9.25 -0.48 23.77
CA PHE A 364 8.99 -1.75 24.46
C PHE A 364 7.99 -1.59 25.61
N PRO A 365 7.19 -2.64 25.89
CA PRO A 365 6.39 -2.71 27.10
C PRO A 365 7.28 -3.11 28.30
N ARG A 366 6.96 -2.58 29.47
CA ARG A 366 7.52 -3.03 30.74
C ARG A 366 6.41 -3.10 31.77
N ARG A 367 6.27 -4.28 32.38
CA ARG A 367 5.28 -4.52 33.42
C ARG A 367 5.50 -3.60 34.64
N PRO A 368 4.44 -2.96 35.17
CA PRO A 368 4.51 -2.31 36.48
C PRO A 368 4.86 -3.30 37.58
N GLU A 369 5.66 -2.88 38.57
CA GLU A 369 6.05 -3.73 39.71
C GLU A 369 4.84 -4.21 40.54
N THR A 370 3.70 -3.55 40.40
CA THR A 370 2.44 -3.86 41.11
C THR A 370 1.58 -4.92 40.43
N MET A 371 1.92 -5.37 39.22
CA MET A 371 1.11 -6.32 38.44
C MET A 371 1.65 -7.76 38.55
N PRO A 372 0.78 -8.79 38.65
CA PRO A 372 1.19 -10.20 38.66
C PRO A 372 1.85 -10.63 37.33
N THR A 373 2.47 -11.81 37.33
CA THR A 373 3.15 -12.36 36.14
C THR A 373 2.17 -12.63 34.99
N GLY A 374 2.38 -11.98 33.85
CA GLY A 374 1.53 -12.06 32.65
C GLY A 374 1.54 -10.73 31.89
N GLY A 375 1.79 -10.73 30.58
CA GLY A 375 1.86 -9.51 29.77
C GLY A 375 0.95 -9.68 28.57
N ASP A 376 0.01 -8.76 28.42
CA ASP A 376 -0.93 -8.72 27.30
C ASP A 376 -0.31 -7.93 26.13
N PRO A 377 -0.60 -8.35 24.88
CA PRO A 377 -0.18 -7.59 23.72
C PRO A 377 -0.89 -6.23 23.65
N PHE A 378 -0.27 -5.28 22.96
CA PHE A 378 -0.96 -4.07 22.52
C PHE A 378 -0.78 -3.85 21.02
N ASN A 379 -1.68 -3.06 20.43
CA ASN A 379 -1.63 -2.70 19.02
C ASN A 379 -1.15 -1.26 18.89
N LEU A 380 0.02 -1.08 18.27
CA LEU A 380 0.57 0.22 17.95
C LEU A 380 0.00 0.70 16.62
N LYS A 381 -0.86 1.72 16.66
CA LYS A 381 -1.40 2.35 15.45
C LYS A 381 -0.38 3.28 14.84
N SER A 382 0.19 4.19 15.62
CA SER A 382 1.08 5.24 15.11
C SER A 382 2.20 5.59 16.10
N LEU A 383 3.38 5.88 15.55
CA LEU A 383 4.52 6.46 16.26
C LEU A 383 5.11 7.60 15.42
N ILE A 384 4.97 8.83 15.89
CA ILE A 384 5.42 10.03 15.17
C ILE A 384 6.52 10.70 15.98
N PHE A 385 7.64 10.98 15.33
CA PHE A 385 8.68 11.84 15.89
C PHE A 385 8.53 13.23 15.32
N SER A 386 8.67 14.25 16.16
CA SER A 386 8.64 15.64 15.73
C SER A 386 9.75 16.45 16.39
N ALA A 387 10.39 17.34 15.66
CA ALA A 387 11.55 18.10 16.12
C ALA A 387 11.51 19.52 15.56
N ARG A 388 12.01 20.52 16.29
CA ARG A 388 12.12 21.88 15.74
C ARG A 388 13.55 22.15 15.29
N CYS A 389 13.67 22.67 14.08
CA CYS A 389 14.95 23.04 13.49
C CYS A 389 15.46 24.33 14.13
N ILE A 390 16.76 24.43 14.40
CA ILE A 390 17.37 25.67 14.93
C ILE A 390 17.35 26.75 13.87
N GLU A 391 17.66 26.36 12.63
CA GLU A 391 17.75 27.25 11.49
C GLU A 391 16.36 27.81 11.13
N GLU A 392 15.30 27.04 11.39
CA GLU A 392 13.90 27.40 11.11
C GLU A 392 12.98 27.07 12.30
N PRO A 393 13.01 27.86 13.40
CA PRO A 393 12.34 27.53 14.66
C PRO A 393 10.81 27.53 14.57
N HIS A 394 10.26 28.03 13.47
CA HIS A 394 8.83 28.08 13.16
C HIS A 394 8.33 26.82 12.45
N ARG A 395 9.24 26.01 11.91
CA ARG A 395 8.94 24.73 11.27
C ARG A 395 9.28 23.57 12.20
N GLU A 396 8.47 22.54 12.12
CA GLU A 396 8.70 21.27 12.79
C GLU A 396 9.11 20.26 11.71
N ALA A 397 10.21 19.53 11.88
CA ALA A 397 10.51 18.34 11.10
C ALA A 397 9.84 17.13 11.75
N ILE A 398 9.28 16.23 10.95
CA ILE A 398 8.55 15.05 11.42
C ILE A 398 9.01 13.77 10.72
N ILE A 399 8.76 12.64 11.37
CA ILE A 399 8.87 11.30 10.81
C ILE A 399 7.51 10.63 10.94
N THR A 400 6.89 10.34 9.79
CA THR A 400 5.57 9.69 9.69
C THR A 400 5.66 8.27 9.14
N LYS A 401 6.87 7.73 8.88
CA LYS A 401 7.04 6.37 8.35
C LYS A 401 6.53 5.25 9.27
N PHE A 402 6.29 5.56 10.55
CA PHE A 402 5.67 4.65 11.51
C PHE A 402 4.23 5.06 11.86
N ASP A 403 3.62 5.90 11.04
CA ASP A 403 2.20 6.19 11.12
C ASP A 403 1.39 5.05 10.50
N ASN A 404 0.21 4.79 11.08
CA ASN A 404 -0.72 3.74 10.66
C ASN A 404 -0.13 2.34 10.47
N ILE A 405 0.92 1.97 11.22
CA ILE A 405 1.60 0.66 11.11
C ILE A 405 0.77 -0.51 11.65
N ASN A 406 -0.22 -0.23 12.51
CA ASN A 406 -1.16 -1.19 13.10
C ASN A 406 -0.49 -2.50 13.54
N ARG A 407 0.58 -2.38 14.32
CA ARG A 407 1.47 -3.49 14.65
C ARG A 407 1.24 -3.98 16.08
N ASP A 408 0.97 -5.27 16.22
CA ASP A 408 0.92 -5.92 17.53
C ASP A 408 2.31 -6.10 18.13
N ILE A 409 2.46 -5.76 19.41
CA ILE A 409 3.67 -5.96 20.20
C ILE A 409 3.32 -6.86 21.40
N TYR A 410 4.02 -7.98 21.53
CA TYR A 410 3.72 -9.03 22.51
C TYR A 410 4.81 -9.09 23.58
N PRO A 411 4.59 -8.65 24.83
CA PRO A 411 5.65 -8.60 25.86
C PRO A 411 6.38 -9.94 26.06
N LEU A 412 5.64 -11.06 25.95
CA LEU A 412 6.14 -12.42 26.17
C LEU A 412 6.37 -13.22 24.88
N ARG A 413 6.17 -12.63 23.70
CA ARG A 413 6.33 -13.31 22.39
C ARG A 413 7.00 -12.39 21.38
N TRP A 414 7.35 -12.93 20.21
CA TRP A 414 7.92 -12.12 19.14
C TRP A 414 6.81 -11.47 18.28
N PRO A 415 6.89 -10.17 17.95
CA PRO A 415 7.90 -9.20 18.41
C PRO A 415 7.55 -8.64 19.80
N SER A 416 8.52 -8.60 20.71
CA SER A 416 8.34 -8.03 22.06
C SER A 416 8.63 -6.54 22.15
N TYR A 417 9.11 -5.95 21.06
CA TYR A 417 9.45 -4.54 20.96
C TYR A 417 9.37 -4.10 19.49
N LEU A 418 9.39 -2.79 19.27
CA LEU A 418 9.62 -2.17 17.97
C LEU A 418 10.95 -1.41 18.02
N SER A 419 11.83 -1.67 17.06
CA SER A 419 13.07 -0.90 16.89
C SER A 419 13.33 -0.70 15.42
N ALA A 420 13.82 0.49 15.10
CA ALA A 420 14.15 0.82 13.73
C ALA A 420 15.30 1.84 13.71
N ARG A 421 16.00 1.87 12.58
CA ARG A 421 16.92 2.96 12.26
C ARG A 421 16.16 4.10 11.63
N ILE A 422 16.65 5.30 11.90
CA ILE A 422 16.18 6.56 11.33
C ILE A 422 17.36 7.15 10.57
N SER A 423 17.09 7.53 9.33
CA SER A 423 18.01 8.19 8.42
C SER A 423 17.63 9.66 8.33
N VAL A 424 18.58 10.50 7.91
CA VAL A 424 18.31 11.92 7.67
C VAL A 424 17.18 12.11 6.65
N THR A 425 17.09 11.23 5.66
CA THR A 425 16.05 11.25 4.61
C THR A 425 14.66 10.82 5.09
N ASP A 426 14.52 10.25 6.30
CA ASP A 426 13.20 9.97 6.87
C ASP A 426 12.50 11.23 7.39
N TRP A 427 13.27 12.29 7.63
CA TRP A 427 12.77 13.57 8.11
C TRP A 427 12.22 14.40 6.95
N HIS A 428 11.05 14.97 7.16
CA HIS A 428 10.45 15.97 6.28
C HIS A 428 9.78 17.04 7.14
N TYR A 429 9.59 18.25 6.61
CA TYR A 429 8.88 19.27 7.36
C TYR A 429 7.41 18.88 7.56
N SER A 430 6.94 19.07 8.80
CA SER A 430 5.53 19.15 9.13
C SER A 430 4.89 20.19 8.23
N PRO A 431 3.73 19.88 7.66
CA PRO A 431 3.08 20.80 6.76
C PRO A 431 2.43 21.98 7.52
N TYR A 432 2.54 22.01 8.86
CA TYR A 432 2.15 23.14 9.71
C TYR A 432 3.32 24.08 10.03
N ASP A 433 3.15 25.36 9.73
CA ASP A 433 4.05 26.45 10.13
C ASP A 433 3.44 27.24 11.29
N VAL A 434 4.12 27.19 12.44
CA VAL A 434 3.68 27.82 13.69
C VAL A 434 3.72 29.35 13.59
N LYS A 435 4.64 29.94 12.81
CA LYS A 435 4.78 31.40 12.69
C LYS A 435 3.63 32.01 11.91
N THR A 436 3.22 31.35 10.84
CA THR A 436 2.12 31.82 10.00
C THR A 436 0.76 31.32 10.48
N ASN A 437 0.72 30.41 11.46
CA ASN A 437 -0.48 29.69 11.90
C ASN A 437 -1.22 29.07 10.69
N THR A 438 -0.44 28.66 9.69
CA THR A 438 -0.96 28.18 8.42
C THR A 438 -0.38 26.83 8.08
N LEU A 439 -1.20 26.10 7.34
CA LEU A 439 -0.95 24.78 6.86
C LEU A 439 -0.55 24.95 5.38
N ALA A 440 0.71 24.66 5.05
CA ALA A 440 1.34 25.07 3.81
C ALA A 440 0.99 24.10 2.67
N VAL A 441 0.17 24.55 1.71
CA VAL A 441 -0.15 23.79 0.48
C VAL A 441 1.05 23.74 -0.48
N SER A 442 2.12 24.45 -0.15
CA SER A 442 3.47 24.24 -0.65
C SER A 442 4.42 24.70 0.47
N LEU A 443 5.65 24.18 0.53
CA LEU A 443 6.63 24.50 1.59
C LEU A 443 6.52 25.97 2.06
N PRO A 444 6.31 26.23 3.37
CA PRO A 444 6.25 27.58 3.91
C PRO A 444 7.47 28.38 3.45
N GLY A 445 7.36 29.68 3.23
CA GLY A 445 8.50 30.51 2.81
C GLY A 445 8.82 30.48 1.31
N ARG A 446 8.21 29.61 0.50
CA ARG A 446 8.21 29.80 -0.97
C ARG A 446 7.18 30.87 -1.34
N PRO A 447 7.49 31.85 -2.21
CA PRO A 447 6.54 32.88 -2.70
C PRO A 447 5.36 32.29 -3.50
N SER A 448 5.28 30.96 -3.57
CA SER A 448 4.48 30.16 -4.46
C SER A 448 3.50 29.25 -3.71
N ALA A 449 3.60 29.19 -2.38
CA ALA A 449 2.69 28.45 -1.51
C ALA A 449 1.31 29.10 -1.49
N CYS A 450 0.26 28.27 -1.48
CA CYS A 450 -1.13 28.73 -1.34
C CYS A 450 -1.49 28.71 0.14
N ILE A 451 -1.36 29.84 0.82
CA ILE A 451 -1.53 29.87 2.27
C ILE A 451 -2.99 30.22 2.63
N TYR A 452 -3.56 31.15 1.88
CA TYR A 452 -4.92 31.63 2.04
C TYR A 452 -5.70 31.45 0.75
N LEU A 453 -6.94 31.00 0.85
CA LEU A 453 -7.89 31.02 -0.25
C LEU A 453 -8.67 32.32 -0.23
N LYS A 454 -8.78 32.95 -1.40
CA LYS A 454 -9.70 34.07 -1.64
C LYS A 454 -10.99 33.65 -2.33
N ALA A 455 -11.04 32.43 -2.84
CA ALA A 455 -12.25 31.80 -3.34
C ALA A 455 -12.15 30.30 -3.08
N LEU A 456 -13.28 29.68 -2.76
CA LEU A 456 -13.42 28.25 -2.57
C LEU A 456 -14.70 27.82 -3.29
N ARG A 457 -14.58 26.80 -4.15
CA ARG A 457 -15.70 26.13 -4.78
C ARG A 457 -15.73 24.70 -4.28
N VAL A 458 -16.92 24.17 -4.04
CA VAL A 458 -17.10 22.76 -3.76
C VAL A 458 -17.90 22.11 -4.87
N ARG A 459 -17.53 20.88 -5.19
CA ARG A 459 -18.22 20.01 -6.13
C ARG A 459 -18.58 18.69 -5.46
N LEU A 460 -19.87 18.42 -5.35
CA LEU A 460 -20.42 17.14 -4.87
C LEU A 460 -20.86 16.31 -6.08
N THR A 461 -20.45 15.05 -6.12
CA THR A 461 -20.90 14.09 -7.14
C THR A 461 -21.58 12.93 -6.44
N LEU A 462 -22.79 12.60 -6.87
CA LEU A 462 -23.50 11.39 -6.42
C LEU A 462 -23.11 10.21 -7.32
N ASP A 463 -23.13 9.00 -6.77
CA ASP A 463 -22.85 7.82 -7.61
C ASP A 463 -23.99 7.64 -8.63
N GLY A 464 -23.63 7.22 -9.84
CA GLY A 464 -24.53 7.02 -10.97
C GLY A 464 -24.50 5.59 -11.52
N LEU A 465 -23.75 4.69 -10.88
CA LEU A 465 -23.59 3.32 -11.37
C LEU A 465 -24.94 2.58 -11.42
N TRP A 466 -25.22 2.05 -12.61
CA TRP A 466 -26.48 1.41 -12.98
C TRP A 466 -26.85 0.24 -12.07
N GLN A 467 -25.91 -0.45 -11.41
CA GLN A 467 -26.23 -1.58 -10.52
C GLN A 467 -27.04 -1.17 -9.27
N SER A 468 -27.14 0.12 -8.97
CA SER A 468 -28.04 0.66 -7.93
C SER A 468 -29.41 1.05 -8.52
N TRP A 469 -30.15 0.08 -9.06
CA TRP A 469 -31.43 0.31 -9.75
C TRP A 469 -32.54 1.02 -8.93
N PHE A 470 -32.30 1.41 -7.67
CA PHE A 470 -33.33 2.03 -6.83
C PHE A 470 -32.98 3.32 -6.08
N SER A 471 -31.72 3.76 -5.90
CA SER A 471 -31.50 4.84 -4.91
C SER A 471 -30.06 5.35 -4.75
N ALA A 472 -29.37 5.79 -5.82
CA ALA A 472 -28.13 6.58 -5.63
C ALA A 472 -28.37 8.10 -5.56
N GLY A 473 -29.58 8.56 -5.91
CA GLY A 473 -30.07 9.92 -5.63
C GLY A 473 -30.90 9.95 -4.35
N THR A 474 -31.26 11.16 -3.88
CA THR A 474 -32.10 11.35 -2.70
C THR A 474 -33.18 12.38 -2.96
N SER A 475 -34.30 12.20 -2.27
CA SER A 475 -35.40 13.14 -2.21
C SER A 475 -35.13 14.29 -1.24
N ASP A 476 -34.08 14.19 -0.41
CA ASP A 476 -33.66 15.22 0.54
C ASP A 476 -32.93 16.40 -0.14
N ASN A 477 -32.94 17.56 0.50
CA ASN A 477 -32.03 18.66 0.20
C ASN A 477 -30.70 18.41 0.91
N VAL A 478 -29.59 18.61 0.20
CA VAL A 478 -28.23 18.33 0.69
C VAL A 478 -27.50 19.63 0.98
N TYR A 479 -26.86 19.70 2.14
CA TYR A 479 -26.09 20.84 2.63
C TYR A 479 -24.70 20.42 3.05
N LEU A 480 -23.75 21.34 2.98
CA LEU A 480 -22.38 21.15 3.40
C LEU A 480 -22.00 22.15 4.50
N SER A 481 -21.41 21.65 5.57
CA SER A 481 -20.70 22.47 6.55
C SER A 481 -19.22 22.12 6.50
N VAL A 482 -18.39 23.16 6.43
CA VAL A 482 -16.94 23.07 6.52
C VAL A 482 -16.50 23.96 7.65
N GLY A 483 -15.56 23.52 8.47
CA GLY A 483 -15.19 24.32 9.64
C GLY A 483 -13.81 24.02 10.18
N MET A 484 -13.39 24.88 11.10
CA MET A 484 -12.19 24.72 11.90
C MET A 484 -12.52 23.97 13.18
N GLU A 485 -11.55 23.22 13.72
CA GLU A 485 -11.68 22.41 14.95
C GLU A 485 -12.22 23.24 16.12
N ASN A 486 -11.94 24.56 16.13
CA ASN A 486 -12.38 25.50 17.16
C ASN A 486 -13.34 26.60 16.66
N ARG A 487 -13.73 26.60 15.37
CA ARG A 487 -14.67 27.56 14.78
C ARG A 487 -15.38 26.95 13.56
N PRO A 488 -16.59 26.38 13.72
CA PRO A 488 -17.44 26.03 12.58
C PRO A 488 -17.65 27.21 11.64
N SER A 489 -17.89 26.93 10.36
CA SER A 489 -18.52 27.95 9.51
C SER A 489 -19.80 28.44 10.19
N VAL A 490 -20.07 29.73 10.08
CA VAL A 490 -21.26 30.36 10.71
C VAL A 490 -22.57 29.88 10.06
N GLY A 491 -22.50 29.13 8.95
CA GLY A 491 -23.66 28.55 8.29
C GLY A 491 -23.37 27.24 7.55
N VAL A 492 -24.40 26.76 6.86
CA VAL A 492 -24.38 25.58 5.99
C VAL A 492 -24.62 26.00 4.54
N LEU A 493 -23.81 25.48 3.62
CA LEU A 493 -23.88 25.76 2.20
C LEU A 493 -24.90 24.81 1.54
N PRO A 494 -26.02 25.29 0.96
CA PRO A 494 -26.91 24.43 0.19
C PRO A 494 -26.19 23.94 -1.07
N LEU A 495 -26.13 22.62 -1.26
CA LEU A 495 -25.50 22.00 -2.43
C LEU A 495 -26.53 21.60 -3.49
N ALA A 496 -27.60 20.91 -3.08
CA ALA A 496 -28.56 20.34 -4.02
C ALA A 496 -29.96 20.21 -3.40
N LYS A 497 -30.99 20.25 -4.25
CA LYS A 497 -32.38 19.99 -3.86
C LYS A 497 -32.86 18.72 -4.54
N SER A 498 -33.15 17.69 -3.75
CA SER A 498 -33.62 16.38 -4.22
C SER A 498 -32.79 15.83 -5.41
N PRO A 499 -31.47 15.70 -5.26
CA PRO A 499 -30.55 15.34 -6.34
C PRO A 499 -30.80 13.93 -6.90
N ALA A 500 -30.85 13.81 -8.22
CA ALA A 500 -30.91 12.51 -8.90
C ALA A 500 -29.58 11.74 -8.82
N ALA A 501 -29.60 10.43 -9.04
CA ALA A 501 -28.39 9.62 -9.14
C ALA A 501 -27.43 10.14 -10.24
N GLY A 502 -26.12 10.04 -10.01
CA GLY A 502 -25.08 10.46 -10.95
C GLY A 502 -24.93 11.97 -11.16
N SER A 503 -25.74 12.78 -10.48
CA SER A 503 -25.71 14.23 -10.61
C SER A 503 -24.45 14.84 -9.98
N VAL A 504 -24.04 15.98 -10.57
CA VAL A 504 -22.88 16.77 -10.13
C VAL A 504 -23.38 18.15 -9.75
N PHE A 505 -23.01 18.62 -8.56
CA PHE A 505 -23.38 19.93 -8.04
C PHE A 505 -22.14 20.73 -7.73
N GLU A 506 -22.14 22.00 -8.13
CA GLU A 506 -21.09 22.95 -7.80
C GLU A 506 -21.68 24.13 -7.03
N ALA A 507 -21.01 24.56 -5.98
CA ALA A 507 -21.38 25.73 -5.20
C ALA A 507 -20.13 26.52 -4.80
N ASP A 508 -20.19 27.84 -4.96
CA ASP A 508 -19.14 28.74 -4.52
C ASP A 508 -19.37 29.13 -3.05
N PHE A 509 -18.33 29.04 -2.23
CA PHE A 509 -18.33 29.53 -0.85
C PHE A 509 -18.09 31.04 -0.82
N ASN A 510 -19.06 31.78 -0.27
CA ASN A 510 -18.83 33.17 0.13
C ASN A 510 -18.03 33.18 1.45
N LEU A 511 -16.71 33.31 1.34
CA LEU A 511 -15.80 33.24 2.48
C LEU A 511 -16.15 34.26 3.59
N GLU A 512 -16.58 35.47 3.20
CA GLU A 512 -16.96 36.52 4.14
C GLU A 512 -18.24 36.14 4.91
N THR A 513 -19.22 35.52 4.25
CA THR A 513 -20.44 35.05 4.92
C THR A 513 -20.20 33.82 5.80
N PHE A 514 -19.37 32.87 5.35
CA PHE A 514 -19.20 31.58 6.05
C PHE A 514 -18.12 31.61 7.13
N PHE A 515 -17.10 32.45 6.99
CA PHE A 515 -15.94 32.50 7.88
C PHE A 515 -15.67 33.89 8.48
N ASP A 516 -16.48 34.90 8.16
CA ASP A 516 -16.28 36.30 8.57
C ASP A 516 -14.91 36.85 8.10
N GLN A 517 -14.42 36.35 6.97
CA GLN A 517 -13.11 36.69 6.42
C GLN A 517 -13.14 36.72 4.89
N LYS A 518 -12.49 37.72 4.28
CA LYS A 518 -12.34 37.81 2.82
C LYS A 518 -11.40 36.75 2.23
N THR A 519 -10.52 36.23 3.08
CA THR A 519 -9.61 35.14 2.75
C THR A 519 -9.55 34.18 3.92
N VAL A 520 -9.55 32.88 3.66
CA VAL A 520 -9.48 31.86 4.72
C VAL A 520 -8.18 31.08 4.58
N PRO A 521 -7.48 30.76 5.68
CA PRO A 521 -6.30 29.93 5.57
C PRO A 521 -6.73 28.54 5.09
N VAL A 522 -5.93 27.89 4.24
CA VAL A 522 -6.32 26.55 3.71
C VAL A 522 -6.57 25.56 4.85
N SER A 523 -5.83 25.69 5.96
CA SER A 523 -6.06 24.96 7.24
C SER A 523 -7.50 25.01 7.72
N ALA A 524 -8.21 26.11 7.49
CA ALA A 524 -9.55 26.30 8.02
C ALA A 524 -10.57 25.35 7.40
N ILE A 525 -10.32 24.89 6.18
CA ILE A 525 -11.21 23.99 5.43
C ILE A 525 -10.93 22.53 5.80
N LEU A 526 -9.88 22.30 6.60
CA LEU A 526 -9.34 20.96 6.86
C LEU A 526 -9.92 20.29 8.09
N SER A 527 -10.61 20.96 9.01
CA SER A 527 -10.85 20.34 10.32
C SER A 527 -12.02 19.37 10.33
N TYR A 528 -13.09 19.64 9.59
CA TYR A 528 -14.14 18.67 9.32
C TYR A 528 -14.98 19.07 8.11
N VAL A 529 -15.48 18.06 7.41
CA VAL A 529 -16.43 18.21 6.30
C VAL A 529 -17.67 17.40 6.64
N ASN A 530 -18.76 18.11 6.92
CA ASN A 530 -20.03 17.51 7.30
C ASN A 530 -21.05 17.71 6.20
N VAL A 531 -21.71 16.63 5.80
CA VAL A 531 -22.84 16.67 4.88
C VAL A 531 -24.10 16.46 5.70
N TYR A 532 -25.04 17.38 5.54
CA TYR A 532 -26.37 17.33 6.14
C TYR A 532 -27.42 17.10 5.07
N ALA A 533 -28.53 16.50 5.48
CA ALA A 533 -29.71 16.34 4.67
C ALA A 533 -30.94 16.88 5.41
N THR A 534 -31.91 17.41 4.66
CA THR A 534 -33.25 17.78 5.16
C THR A 534 -34.32 17.27 4.20
N PRO A 535 -35.56 16.99 4.64
CA PRO A 535 -36.62 16.54 3.75
C PRO A 535 -36.83 17.46 2.54
N GLY A 536 -37.07 16.85 1.38
CA GLY A 536 -37.50 17.57 0.17
C GLY A 536 -38.83 18.30 0.36
N MET A 537 -39.14 19.23 -0.55
CA MET A 537 -40.39 20.00 -0.48
C MET A 537 -41.61 19.06 -0.49
N GLY A 538 -42.46 19.15 0.55
CA GLY A 538 -43.68 18.34 0.69
C GLY A 538 -43.46 16.95 1.28
N LEU A 539 -42.22 16.58 1.63
CA LEU A 539 -41.90 15.34 2.33
C LEU A 539 -41.83 15.57 3.83
N ASN A 540 -42.21 14.57 4.62
CA ASN A 540 -42.14 14.63 6.08
C ASN A 540 -40.76 14.18 6.59
N ALA A 541 -40.37 14.56 7.81
CA ALA A 541 -39.10 14.14 8.41
C ALA A 541 -38.94 12.62 8.58
N ASN A 542 -40.03 11.85 8.55
CA ASN A 542 -39.99 10.39 8.66
C ASN A 542 -39.70 9.69 7.33
N TYR A 543 -39.88 10.37 6.20
CA TYR A 543 -39.51 9.87 4.89
C TYR A 543 -38.01 10.03 4.74
N THR A 544 -37.28 8.92 4.61
CA THR A 544 -35.84 8.91 4.37
C THR A 544 -35.54 7.97 3.23
N ASP A 545 -34.54 8.30 2.43
CA ASP A 545 -33.99 7.42 1.41
C ASP A 545 -32.47 7.35 1.55
N GLY A 546 -31.92 6.14 1.38
CA GLY A 546 -30.49 5.94 1.29
C GLY A 546 -29.97 6.45 -0.06
N TRP A 547 -28.78 7.03 -0.08
CA TRP A 547 -28.14 7.52 -1.30
C TRP A 547 -26.62 7.42 -1.21
N GLN A 548 -25.91 7.65 -2.32
CA GLN A 548 -24.46 7.46 -2.39
C GLN A 548 -23.69 8.72 -2.78
N ILE A 549 -22.71 9.10 -1.97
CA ILE A 549 -21.71 10.12 -2.31
C ILE A 549 -20.58 9.46 -3.10
N LYS A 550 -20.29 9.94 -4.31
CA LYS A 550 -19.14 9.51 -5.11
C LYS A 550 -17.88 10.30 -4.78
N SER A 551 -18.00 11.62 -4.71
CA SER A 551 -16.87 12.49 -4.36
C SER A 551 -17.31 13.86 -3.86
N ILE A 552 -16.47 14.47 -3.03
CA ILE A 552 -16.53 15.87 -2.61
C ILE A 552 -15.19 16.50 -2.98
N ILE A 553 -15.21 17.48 -3.88
CA ILE A 553 -14.00 18.13 -4.43
C ILE A 553 -14.03 19.60 -4.04
N PHE A 554 -12.92 20.11 -3.52
CA PHE A 554 -12.74 21.49 -3.12
C PHE A 554 -11.73 22.15 -4.06
N ASP A 555 -12.16 23.17 -4.78
CA ASP A 555 -11.31 23.98 -5.66
C ASP A 555 -11.09 25.35 -5.04
N GLY A 556 -9.86 25.62 -4.60
CA GLY A 556 -9.44 26.87 -4.00
C GLY A 556 -8.70 27.77 -4.99
N ARG A 557 -8.88 29.09 -4.88
CA ARG A 557 -7.98 30.08 -5.48
C ARG A 557 -7.17 30.80 -4.41
N CYS A 558 -5.86 30.79 -4.57
CA CYS A 558 -4.90 31.37 -3.65
C CYS A 558 -4.97 32.91 -3.66
N ALA A 559 -4.93 33.52 -2.48
CA ALA A 559 -5.04 34.96 -2.30
C ALA A 559 -3.76 35.70 -2.75
N ASP A 560 -2.62 35.06 -2.56
CA ASP A 560 -1.25 35.55 -2.74
C ASP A 560 -0.79 35.47 -4.20
N ASN A 561 -1.11 34.41 -4.95
CA ASN A 561 -0.53 34.18 -6.28
C ASN A 561 -1.53 33.77 -7.37
N ASN A 562 -2.83 33.92 -7.14
CA ASN A 562 -3.92 33.53 -8.06
C ASN A 562 -3.93 32.05 -8.49
N ARG A 563 -3.05 31.20 -7.95
CA ARG A 563 -3.00 29.79 -8.33
C ARG A 563 -4.25 29.07 -7.85
N ALA A 564 -4.51 27.93 -8.48
CA ALA A 564 -5.59 27.04 -8.07
C ALA A 564 -5.01 25.85 -7.31
N VAL A 565 -5.74 25.42 -6.29
CA VAL A 565 -5.43 24.23 -5.50
C VAL A 565 -6.69 23.39 -5.37
N ARG A 566 -6.54 22.07 -5.25
CA ARG A 566 -7.66 21.13 -5.21
C ARG A 566 -7.49 20.11 -4.10
N ALA A 567 -8.52 19.91 -3.28
CA ALA A 567 -8.62 18.78 -2.37
C ALA A 567 -9.77 17.86 -2.74
N ASN A 568 -9.55 16.55 -2.66
CA ASN A 568 -10.55 15.56 -3.05
C ASN A 568 -10.83 14.58 -1.90
N ILE A 569 -12.12 14.34 -1.65
CA ILE A 569 -12.62 13.16 -0.93
C ILE A 569 -13.31 12.29 -1.98
N VAL A 570 -12.72 11.14 -2.32
CA VAL A 570 -13.25 10.23 -3.34
C VAL A 570 -13.62 8.91 -2.70
N PHE A 571 -14.79 8.38 -3.06
CA PHE A 571 -15.26 7.07 -2.66
C PHE A 571 -15.35 6.19 -3.91
N PRO A 572 -14.33 5.34 -4.20
CA PRO A 572 -14.31 4.51 -5.41
C PRO A 572 -15.59 3.68 -5.58
N GLU A 573 -16.12 3.14 -4.49
CA GLU A 573 -17.35 2.32 -4.46
C GLU A 573 -18.62 3.11 -4.13
N GLY A 574 -18.51 4.43 -3.99
CA GLY A 574 -19.55 5.27 -3.41
C GLY A 574 -19.67 5.08 -1.89
N LYS A 575 -20.12 6.13 -1.20
CA LYS A 575 -20.39 6.09 0.25
C LYS A 575 -21.88 6.17 0.48
N TRP A 576 -22.50 5.06 0.90
CA TRP A 576 -23.89 5.04 1.34
C TRP A 576 -24.08 5.90 2.58
N VAL A 577 -25.11 6.76 2.52
CA VAL A 577 -25.52 7.67 3.57
C VAL A 577 -27.04 7.73 3.59
N GLU A 578 -27.62 7.99 4.76
CA GLU A 578 -29.06 8.12 4.94
C GLU A 578 -29.34 9.07 6.11
N ARG A 579 -30.35 9.93 5.97
CA ARG A 579 -30.84 10.76 7.07
C ARG A 579 -31.57 9.90 8.08
N GLN A 580 -31.40 10.18 9.38
CA GLN A 580 -32.19 9.51 10.41
C GLN A 580 -33.67 9.95 10.34
N ALA A 581 -34.58 8.98 10.31
CA ALA A 581 -36.02 9.25 10.31
C ALA A 581 -36.46 10.05 11.54
N GLY A 582 -37.36 11.01 11.33
CA GLY A 582 -37.86 11.93 12.36
C GLY A 582 -36.95 13.12 12.64
N LYS A 583 -35.81 13.25 11.94
CA LYS A 583 -34.95 14.44 12.01
C LYS A 583 -35.17 15.34 10.81
N GLU A 584 -35.59 16.59 11.06
CA GLU A 584 -35.65 17.65 10.04
C GLU A 584 -34.26 17.98 9.48
N TRP A 585 -33.23 17.89 10.32
CA TRP A 585 -31.82 18.04 9.96
C TRP A 585 -31.04 16.82 10.45
N GLY A 586 -30.46 16.06 9.52
CA GLY A 586 -29.61 14.93 9.87
C GLY A 586 -28.21 15.09 9.31
N LEU A 587 -27.20 14.87 10.15
CA LEU A 587 -25.83 14.64 9.70
C LEU A 587 -25.78 13.26 9.03
N VAL A 588 -25.48 13.21 7.74
CA VAL A 588 -25.45 11.96 6.97
C VAL A 588 -24.03 11.47 6.68
N TYR A 589 -23.06 12.38 6.72
CA TYR A 589 -21.64 12.07 6.56
C TYR A 589 -20.78 13.09 7.30
N SER A 590 -19.71 12.60 7.91
CA SER A 590 -18.65 13.42 8.49
C SER A 590 -17.31 12.86 8.04
N HIS A 591 -16.44 13.73 7.54
CA HIS A 591 -15.05 13.40 7.26
C HIS A 591 -14.18 14.01 8.34
N ASP A 592 -13.44 13.15 9.04
CA ASP A 592 -12.39 13.57 9.96
C ASP A 592 -11.22 14.09 9.14
N LYS A 593 -10.94 15.37 9.31
CA LYS A 593 -9.78 16.11 8.82
C LYS A 593 -9.37 15.84 7.35
N ILE A 594 -9.69 16.75 6.43
CA ILE A 594 -9.00 16.76 5.12
C ILE A 594 -7.57 17.21 5.41
N GLY A 595 -6.61 16.29 5.48
CA GLY A 595 -5.21 16.67 5.65
C GLY A 595 -4.71 17.50 4.46
N LEU A 596 -3.71 18.34 4.70
CA LEU A 596 -3.12 19.19 3.66
C LEU A 596 -2.53 18.41 2.51
N GLU A 597 -2.04 17.20 2.79
CA GLU A 597 -1.48 16.29 1.79
C GLU A 597 -2.47 15.96 0.68
N ARG A 598 -3.77 16.24 0.90
CA ARG A 598 -4.81 16.09 -0.12
C ARG A 598 -4.98 17.31 -1.02
N TRP A 599 -4.40 18.46 -0.67
CA TRP A 599 -4.43 19.66 -1.52
C TRP A 599 -3.32 19.61 -2.54
N ILE A 600 -3.69 19.34 -3.78
CA ILE A 600 -2.80 19.35 -4.94
C ILE A 600 -2.88 20.71 -5.63
N ARG A 601 -1.75 21.20 -6.14
CA ARG A 601 -1.73 22.36 -7.02
C ARG A 601 -2.32 21.98 -8.38
N LEU A 602 -3.11 22.87 -8.96
CA LEU A 602 -3.55 22.75 -10.34
C LEU A 602 -2.71 23.70 -11.20
N ASP A 603 -1.87 23.12 -12.06
CA ASP A 603 -1.18 23.88 -13.11
C ASP A 603 -2.14 24.00 -14.30
N TRP A 604 -2.63 25.21 -14.54
CA TRP A 604 -3.45 25.58 -15.68
C TRP A 604 -2.63 26.33 -16.72
#